data_AF-A0A960DND3-F1
#
_entry.id   AF-A0A960DND3-F1
#
_cell.length_a   1.000
_cell.length_b   1.000
_cell.length_c   1.000
_cell.angle_alpha   90.00
_cell.angle_beta   90.00
_cell.angle_gamma   90.00
#
_symmetry.space_group_name_H-M   'P 1'
#
loop_
_entity.id
_entity.type
_entity.pdbx_description
1 polymer ?
#
loop_
_entity_poly.entity_id
_entity_poly.type
_entity_poly.pdbx_seq_one_letter_code
_entity_poly.pdbx_strand_id
1 'polypeptide(L)'
;MIRRLAVVATALVATASLTSCATFDRTGDAAVVNGHHLSEDDVAAIAGTPLNGSNARNVVSSWIQLQLLTGGTDVEPTADALQAALNTAVDQFAGQFLEKGRAAYEEGKVLSPVLCLGAIALDGTVPTDEVLAALEGGMSFADAAAAYSVDSTLAGNGGVVTVQDADCAGPESYNQQLMADIAAADPEIGEYFTTKLGDFDLVMQLR
;
A
#
# COMPACT_ATOMS: atom_id res chain seq x y z
N MET A 1 11.21 -1.59 -38.83
CA MET A 1 11.61 -1.89 -37.43
C MET A 1 10.57 -1.23 -36.53
N ILE A 2 9.45 -1.91 -36.17
CA ILE A 2 9.28 -2.89 -35.07
C ILE A 2 9.88 -2.31 -33.77
N ARG A 3 9.17 -2.00 -32.68
CA ARG A 3 7.80 -2.25 -32.18
C ARG A 3 7.54 -1.17 -31.10
N ARG A 4 6.38 -0.51 -31.12
CA ARG A 4 5.83 0.20 -29.94
C ARG A 4 4.87 -0.75 -29.25
N LEU A 5 5.16 -1.14 -28.00
CA LEU A 5 4.27 -1.92 -27.14
C LEU A 5 3.45 -0.93 -26.31
N ALA A 6 2.21 -0.73 -26.74
CA ALA A 6 1.16 -0.15 -25.91
C ALA A 6 0.52 -1.31 -25.12
N VAL A 7 0.62 -1.26 -23.79
CA VAL A 7 -0.12 -2.16 -22.90
C VAL A 7 -1.43 -1.45 -22.57
N VAL A 8 -2.51 -1.88 -23.24
CA VAL A 8 -3.88 -1.49 -22.89
C VAL A 8 -4.42 -2.56 -21.96
N ALA A 9 -4.55 -2.23 -20.68
CA ALA A 9 -5.23 -3.08 -19.70
C ALA A 9 -6.75 -2.87 -19.84
N THR A 10 -7.39 -3.71 -20.66
CA THR A 10 -8.85 -3.77 -20.72
C THR A 10 -9.34 -4.80 -19.71
N ALA A 11 -9.82 -4.34 -18.55
CA ALA A 11 -10.56 -5.18 -17.62
C ALA A 11 -11.97 -5.42 -18.18
N LEU A 12 -12.21 -6.59 -18.78
CA LEU A 12 -13.54 -7.02 -19.18
C LEU A 12 -14.17 -7.80 -18.01
N VAL A 13 -15.03 -7.12 -17.25
CA VAL A 13 -15.93 -7.78 -16.30
C VAL A 13 -17.05 -8.43 -17.12
N ALA A 14 -17.04 -9.76 -17.22
CA ALA A 14 -18.15 -10.53 -17.77
C ALA A 14 -18.77 -11.38 -16.66
N THR A 15 -19.83 -10.85 -16.04
CA THR A 15 -20.77 -11.60 -15.21
C THR A 15 -21.95 -12.09 -16.05
N ALA A 16 -22.35 -13.35 -15.79
CA ALA A 16 -23.46 -14.12 -16.35
C ALA A 16 -23.29 -14.58 -17.81
N SER A 17 -23.25 -15.87 -18.12
CA SER A 17 -24.40 -16.78 -17.97
C SER A 17 -23.95 -18.24 -18.05
N LEU A 18 -24.54 -19.08 -17.20
CA LEU A 18 -24.43 -20.54 -17.21
C LEU A 18 -24.89 -21.12 -18.55
N THR A 19 -24.25 -22.21 -18.97
CA THR A 19 -24.52 -23.10 -20.14
C THR A 19 -23.63 -22.90 -21.38
N SER A 20 -22.40 -23.42 -21.31
CA SER A 20 -21.88 -24.23 -22.42
C SER A 20 -20.90 -25.27 -21.88
N CYS A 21 -21.18 -26.53 -22.22
CA CYS A 21 -20.32 -27.68 -22.08
C CYS A 21 -19.00 -27.46 -22.84
N ALA A 22 -18.06 -26.75 -22.23
CA ALA A 22 -16.66 -26.91 -22.55
C ALA A 22 -16.20 -28.14 -21.78
N THR A 23 -15.81 -29.17 -22.52
CA THR A 23 -15.02 -30.29 -22.04
C THR A 23 -13.90 -29.70 -21.20
N PHE A 24 -14.03 -29.76 -19.87
CA PHE A 24 -12.92 -29.47 -18.98
C PHE A 24 -11.88 -30.51 -19.33
N ASP A 25 -10.83 -30.08 -20.02
CA ASP A 25 -9.53 -30.73 -19.92
C ASP A 25 -9.11 -30.52 -18.45
N ARG A 26 -9.68 -31.34 -17.54
CA ARG A 26 -9.43 -31.26 -16.11
C ARG A 26 -7.99 -31.69 -15.94
N THR A 27 -7.09 -30.73 -15.82
CA THR A 27 -5.69 -30.98 -15.46
C THR A 27 -5.54 -31.51 -14.03
N GLY A 28 -6.62 -31.87 -13.33
CA GLY A 28 -6.60 -32.36 -11.95
C GLY A 28 -6.33 -31.26 -10.92
N ASP A 29 -6.16 -30.00 -11.34
CA ASP A 29 -5.83 -28.88 -10.48
C ASP A 29 -7.09 -28.18 -9.95
N ALA A 30 -7.19 -28.04 -8.63
CA ALA A 30 -8.16 -27.22 -7.93
C ALA A 30 -7.75 -25.75 -7.84
N ALA A 31 -6.45 -25.43 -7.79
CA ALA A 31 -5.94 -24.05 -7.82
C ALA A 31 -4.49 -23.98 -8.33
N VAL A 32 -4.10 -22.82 -8.90
CA VAL A 32 -2.72 -22.53 -9.30
C VAL A 32 -2.35 -21.12 -8.84
N VAL A 33 -1.26 -20.99 -8.08
CA VAL A 33 -0.74 -19.70 -7.58
C VAL A 33 0.77 -19.67 -7.75
N ASN A 34 1.29 -18.65 -8.44
CA ASN A 34 2.74 -18.46 -8.67
C ASN A 34 3.47 -19.69 -9.26
N GLY A 35 2.77 -20.51 -10.07
CA GLY A 35 3.33 -21.74 -10.63
C GLY A 35 3.30 -22.95 -9.70
N HIS A 36 2.75 -22.81 -8.49
CA HIS A 36 2.41 -23.93 -7.60
C HIS A 36 1.00 -24.40 -7.87
N HIS A 37 0.79 -25.70 -7.79
CA HIS A 37 -0.47 -26.37 -8.12
C HIS A 37 -1.04 -27.02 -6.85
N LEU A 38 -2.35 -26.93 -6.69
CA LEU A 38 -3.12 -27.67 -5.71
C LEU A 38 -4.06 -28.58 -6.47
N SER A 39 -3.94 -29.90 -6.34
CA SER A 39 -4.81 -30.81 -7.05
C SER A 39 -6.18 -30.99 -6.37
N GLU A 40 -7.19 -31.47 -7.11
CA GLU A 40 -8.48 -31.87 -6.55
C GLU A 40 -8.32 -33.01 -5.52
N ASP A 41 -7.34 -33.90 -5.73
CA ASP A 41 -6.99 -34.98 -4.81
C ASP A 41 -6.36 -34.44 -3.51
N ASP A 42 -5.49 -33.44 -3.61
CA ASP A 42 -4.94 -32.76 -2.42
C ASP A 42 -6.04 -32.04 -1.65
N VAL A 43 -6.99 -31.41 -2.34
CA VAL A 43 -8.16 -30.80 -1.68
C VAL A 43 -8.96 -31.86 -0.94
N ALA A 44 -9.20 -33.02 -1.54
CA ALA A 44 -9.91 -34.12 -0.89
C ALA A 44 -9.13 -34.68 0.32
N ALA A 45 -7.81 -34.83 0.20
CA ALA A 45 -6.93 -35.31 1.27
C ALA A 45 -6.89 -34.35 2.47
N ILE A 46 -6.80 -33.04 2.21
CA ILE A 46 -6.76 -32.00 3.25
C ILE A 46 -8.15 -31.80 3.87
N ALA A 47 -9.22 -31.72 3.06
CA ALA A 47 -10.56 -31.42 3.55
C ALA A 47 -11.23 -32.58 4.30
N GLY A 48 -10.72 -33.80 4.10
CA GLY A 48 -11.22 -35.03 4.71
C GLY A 48 -12.61 -35.45 4.19
N THR A 49 -13.09 -36.59 4.70
CA THR A 49 -14.40 -37.15 4.31
C THR A 49 -15.47 -36.91 5.39
N PRO A 50 -16.69 -36.46 5.01
CA PRO A 50 -17.15 -36.23 3.64
C PRO A 50 -16.68 -34.88 3.07
N LEU A 51 -16.20 -34.91 1.83
CA LEU A 51 -15.89 -33.71 1.05
C LEU A 51 -17.19 -32.99 0.70
N ASN A 52 -17.28 -31.69 0.99
CA ASN A 52 -18.38 -30.82 0.64
C ASN A 52 -17.88 -29.47 0.12
N GLY A 53 -18.78 -28.66 -0.45
CA GLY A 53 -18.37 -27.38 -1.03
C GLY A 53 -17.82 -26.38 -0.02
N SER A 54 -18.10 -26.53 1.28
CA SER A 54 -17.61 -25.61 2.31
C SER A 54 -16.18 -25.94 2.73
N ASN A 55 -15.88 -27.19 3.10
CA ASN A 55 -14.53 -27.59 3.49
C ASN A 55 -13.55 -27.53 2.31
N ALA A 56 -13.99 -27.87 1.08
CA ALA A 56 -13.16 -27.69 -0.12
C ALA A 56 -12.76 -26.21 -0.32
N ARG A 57 -13.72 -25.27 -0.19
CA ARG A 57 -13.43 -23.83 -0.33
C ARG A 57 -12.49 -23.30 0.75
N ASN A 58 -12.63 -23.77 1.98
CA ASN A 58 -11.75 -23.38 3.08
C ASN A 58 -10.32 -23.86 2.82
N VAL A 59 -10.14 -25.11 2.38
CA VAL A 59 -8.82 -25.66 2.04
C VAL A 59 -8.15 -24.87 0.93
N VAL A 60 -8.86 -24.64 -0.18
CA VAL A 60 -8.34 -23.86 -1.31
C VAL A 60 -7.96 -22.45 -0.87
N SER A 61 -8.79 -21.78 -0.06
CA SER A 61 -8.52 -20.43 0.42
C SER A 61 -7.29 -20.37 1.33
N SER A 62 -7.17 -21.29 2.30
CA SER A 62 -6.02 -21.37 3.20
C SER A 62 -4.73 -21.69 2.44
N TRP A 63 -4.78 -22.57 1.45
CA TRP A 63 -3.63 -22.87 0.60
C TRP A 63 -3.20 -21.68 -0.24
N ILE A 64 -4.15 -20.96 -0.87
CA ILE A 64 -3.84 -19.73 -1.61
C ILE A 64 -3.18 -18.69 -0.69
N GLN A 65 -3.72 -18.48 0.51
CA GLN A 65 -3.13 -17.57 1.49
C GLN A 65 -1.69 -17.94 1.83
N LEU A 66 -1.43 -19.23 2.07
CA LEU A 66 -0.07 -19.72 2.31
C LEU A 66 0.87 -19.42 1.13
N GLN A 67 0.44 -19.67 -0.11
CA GLN A 67 1.28 -19.40 -1.29
C GLN A 67 1.56 -17.91 -1.47
N LEU A 68 0.59 -17.05 -1.16
CA LEU A 68 0.78 -15.59 -1.20
C LEU A 68 1.74 -15.11 -0.11
N LEU A 69 1.69 -15.67 1.10
CA LEU A 69 2.55 -15.29 2.22
C LEU A 69 3.99 -15.78 2.06
N THR A 70 4.18 -16.95 1.46
CA THR A 70 5.51 -17.60 1.36
C THR A 70 6.18 -17.46 0.01
N GLY A 71 5.43 -17.04 -1.02
CA GLY A 71 5.93 -16.93 -2.39
C GLY A 71 6.06 -18.26 -3.12
N GLY A 72 5.59 -19.37 -2.54
CA GLY A 72 5.68 -20.69 -3.15
C GLY A 72 6.27 -21.75 -2.23
N THR A 73 5.46 -22.36 -1.36
CA THR A 73 5.89 -23.45 -0.47
C THR A 73 5.07 -24.71 -0.74
N ASP A 74 5.77 -25.81 -1.02
CA ASP A 74 5.13 -27.12 -1.09
C ASP A 74 4.84 -27.62 0.32
N VAL A 75 3.60 -28.05 0.54
CA VAL A 75 3.14 -28.56 1.84
C VAL A 75 2.48 -29.90 1.62
N GLU A 76 2.72 -30.81 2.57
CA GLU A 76 2.06 -32.11 2.59
C GLU A 76 0.53 -31.94 2.58
N PRO A 77 -0.22 -32.68 1.77
CA PRO A 77 -1.66 -32.49 1.59
C PRO A 77 -2.47 -33.08 2.77
N THR A 78 -2.22 -32.56 3.97
CA THR A 78 -2.97 -32.84 5.19
C THR A 78 -3.44 -31.54 5.84
N ALA A 79 -4.56 -31.60 6.58
CA ALA A 79 -5.09 -30.43 7.30
C ALA A 79 -4.07 -29.86 8.30
N ASP A 80 -3.40 -30.75 9.05
CA ASP A 80 -2.44 -30.35 10.08
C ASP A 80 -1.19 -29.70 9.47
N ALA A 81 -0.67 -30.23 8.37
CA ALA A 81 0.49 -29.65 7.68
C ALA A 81 0.15 -28.28 7.07
N LEU A 82 -1.01 -28.15 6.41
CA LEU A 82 -1.47 -26.87 5.87
C LEU A 82 -1.65 -25.82 6.97
N GLN A 83 -2.29 -26.18 8.08
CA GLN A 83 -2.50 -25.25 9.19
C GLN A 83 -1.19 -24.85 9.86
N ALA A 84 -0.28 -25.80 10.10
CA ALA A 84 1.03 -25.51 10.70
C ALA A 84 1.88 -24.61 9.80
N ALA A 85 1.88 -24.85 8.49
CA ALA A 85 2.57 -24.01 7.51
C ALA A 85 1.96 -22.60 7.47
N LEU A 86 0.63 -22.47 7.47
CA LEU A 86 -0.04 -21.18 7.48
C LEU A 86 0.26 -20.38 8.75
N ASN A 87 0.21 -21.01 9.92
CA ASN A 87 0.57 -20.35 11.18
C ASN A 87 2.01 -19.85 11.15
N THR A 88 2.93 -20.69 10.68
CA THR A 88 4.35 -20.31 10.54
C THR A 88 4.52 -19.13 9.57
N ALA A 89 3.84 -19.15 8.43
CA ALA A 89 3.91 -18.09 7.43
C ALA A 89 3.33 -16.77 7.96
N VAL A 90 2.20 -16.84 8.69
CA VAL A 90 1.60 -15.67 9.35
C VAL A 90 2.54 -15.14 10.43
N ASP A 91 3.14 -15.98 11.27
CA ASP A 91 4.06 -15.55 12.31
C ASP A 91 5.34 -14.91 11.74
N GLN A 92 5.87 -15.47 10.64
CA GLN A 92 7.02 -14.89 9.95
C GLN A 92 6.67 -13.56 9.28
N PHE A 93 5.53 -13.49 8.59
CA PHE A 93 5.03 -12.26 7.99
C PHE A 93 4.82 -11.20 9.09
N ALA A 94 4.09 -11.57 10.15
CA ALA A 94 3.87 -10.71 11.30
C ALA A 94 5.20 -10.27 11.91
N GLY A 95 6.18 -11.15 12.13
CA GLY A 95 7.50 -10.79 12.65
C GLY A 95 8.22 -9.74 11.78
N GLN A 96 8.20 -9.89 10.46
CA GLN A 96 8.84 -8.93 9.54
C GLN A 96 8.23 -7.52 9.63
N PHE A 97 6.92 -7.42 9.80
CA PHE A 97 6.22 -6.13 9.88
C PHE A 97 6.10 -5.60 11.31
N LEU A 98 5.99 -6.46 12.31
CA LEU A 98 5.89 -6.08 13.73
C LEU A 98 7.22 -5.65 14.29
N GLU A 99 8.37 -6.22 13.90
CA GLU A 99 9.65 -5.75 14.44
C GLU A 99 10.04 -4.39 13.86
N LYS A 100 9.86 -4.19 12.55
CA LYS A 100 10.00 -2.86 11.93
C LYS A 100 8.95 -1.89 12.47
N GLY A 101 7.73 -2.40 12.62
CA GLY A 101 6.58 -1.77 13.27
C GLY A 101 6.92 -1.19 14.64
N ARG A 102 7.44 -2.06 15.50
CA ARG A 102 7.78 -1.81 16.90
C ARG A 102 9.01 -0.92 17.00
N ALA A 103 10.06 -1.14 16.22
CA ALA A 103 11.24 -0.28 16.23
C ALA A 103 10.89 1.16 15.86
N ALA A 104 10.12 1.36 14.80
CA ALA A 104 9.66 2.70 14.42
C ALA A 104 8.70 3.30 15.46
N TYR A 105 7.78 2.51 16.04
CA TYR A 105 6.92 2.97 17.14
C TYR A 105 7.70 3.38 18.39
N GLU A 106 8.71 2.59 18.77
CA GLU A 106 9.61 2.87 19.90
C GLU A 106 10.50 4.10 19.63
N GLU A 107 10.82 4.39 18.37
CA GLU A 107 11.45 5.63 17.91
C GLU A 107 10.47 6.81 17.83
N GLY A 108 9.18 6.63 18.18
CA GLY A 108 8.15 7.67 18.11
C GLY A 108 7.61 7.92 16.70
N LYS A 109 8.08 7.19 15.69
CA LYS A 109 7.63 7.28 14.30
C LYS A 109 6.30 6.54 14.14
N VAL A 110 5.23 7.29 13.93
CA VAL A 110 3.92 6.70 13.59
C VAL A 110 4.01 6.13 12.17
N LEU A 111 4.10 4.80 12.06
CA LEU A 111 4.01 4.07 10.79
C LEU A 111 2.57 4.03 10.26
N SER A 112 1.97 5.20 10.10
CA SER A 112 0.72 5.29 9.39
C SER A 112 0.96 4.85 7.94
N PRO A 113 0.17 3.89 7.40
CA PRO A 113 0.27 3.52 5.99
C PRO A 113 -0.17 4.65 5.06
N VAL A 114 -0.72 5.74 5.63
CA VAL A 114 -1.11 6.95 4.93
C VAL A 114 -0.33 8.15 5.46
N LEU A 115 0.04 9.05 4.58
CA LEU A 115 0.69 10.31 4.88
C LEU A 115 -0.32 11.44 4.73
N CYS A 116 -0.39 12.31 5.72
CA CYS A 116 -1.15 13.55 5.65
C CYS A 116 -0.14 14.70 5.52
N LEU A 117 -0.18 15.44 4.42
CA LEU A 117 0.84 16.47 4.13
C LEU A 117 0.22 17.87 4.14
N GLY A 118 0.93 18.79 4.77
CA GLY A 118 0.77 20.23 4.60
C GLY A 118 1.85 20.79 3.69
N ALA A 119 1.51 21.74 2.81
CA ALA A 119 2.44 22.45 1.94
C ALA A 119 2.09 23.94 1.83
N ILE A 120 3.13 24.77 1.84
CA ILE A 120 3.10 26.20 1.50
C ILE A 120 4.05 26.37 0.32
N ALA A 121 3.50 26.62 -0.87
CA ALA A 121 4.30 26.82 -2.06
C ALA A 121 4.76 28.28 -2.16
N LEU A 122 6.04 28.52 -2.41
CA LEU A 122 6.63 29.85 -2.53
C LEU A 122 7.22 30.03 -3.94
N ASP A 123 7.14 31.25 -4.47
CA ASP A 123 7.74 31.63 -5.77
C ASP A 123 9.17 32.18 -5.64
N GLY A 124 9.76 32.08 -4.44
CA GLY A 124 11.10 32.59 -4.12
C GLY A 124 11.15 34.08 -3.79
N THR A 125 10.02 34.82 -3.85
CA THR A 125 9.98 36.21 -3.38
C THR A 125 10.04 36.31 -1.86
N VAL A 126 9.39 35.35 -1.17
CA VAL A 126 9.45 35.16 0.27
C VAL A 126 10.43 34.00 0.56
N PRO A 127 11.52 34.23 1.32
CA PRO A 127 12.43 33.16 1.72
C PRO A 127 11.72 32.14 2.62
N THR A 128 12.06 30.86 2.48
CA THR A 128 11.53 29.78 3.34
C THR A 128 11.79 30.03 4.82
N ASP A 129 12.95 30.61 5.18
CA ASP A 129 13.32 30.97 6.54
C ASP A 129 12.35 31.97 7.20
N GLU A 130 11.76 32.88 6.41
CA GLU A 130 10.78 33.85 6.94
C GLU A 130 9.48 33.15 7.35
N VAL A 131 9.02 32.21 6.53
CA VAL A 131 7.81 31.42 6.81
C VAL A 131 8.03 30.50 8.00
N LEU A 132 9.19 29.83 8.07
CA LEU A 132 9.56 29.00 9.23
C LEU A 132 9.59 29.82 10.52
N ALA A 133 10.19 31.01 10.49
CA ALA A 133 10.22 31.90 11.65
C ALA A 133 8.81 32.34 12.11
N ALA A 134 7.88 32.55 11.17
CA ALA A 134 6.49 32.85 11.50
C ALA A 134 5.79 31.67 12.20
N LEU A 135 6.00 30.45 11.71
CA LEU A 135 5.46 29.21 12.29
C LEU A 135 6.03 28.97 13.70
N GLU A 136 7.35 29.08 13.86
CA GLU A 136 8.03 28.99 15.16
C GLU A 136 7.59 30.10 16.13
N GLY A 137 7.22 31.27 15.60
CA GLY A 137 6.61 32.38 16.34
C GLY A 137 5.17 32.14 16.79
N GLY A 138 4.59 30.98 16.46
CA GLY A 138 3.24 30.57 16.87
C GLY A 138 2.14 30.87 15.86
N MET A 139 2.48 31.29 14.63
CA MET A 139 1.50 31.33 13.54
C MET A 139 1.03 29.91 13.22
N SER A 140 -0.27 29.71 13.01
CA SER A 140 -0.76 28.39 12.59
C SER A 140 -0.34 28.08 11.16
N PHE A 141 -0.17 26.80 10.83
CA PHE A 141 0.18 26.40 9.46
C PHE A 141 -0.87 26.85 8.43
N ALA A 142 -2.15 26.80 8.80
CA ALA A 142 -3.23 27.25 7.94
C ALA A 142 -3.17 28.76 7.67
N ASP A 143 -2.85 29.57 8.68
CA ASP A 143 -2.67 31.02 8.52
C ASP A 143 -1.43 31.34 7.67
N ALA A 144 -0.34 30.60 7.87
CA ALA A 144 0.87 30.73 7.07
C ALA A 144 0.61 30.34 5.60
N ALA A 145 -0.14 29.27 5.34
CA ALA A 145 -0.54 28.90 3.99
C ALA A 145 -1.38 30.00 3.33
N ALA A 146 -2.35 30.56 4.05
CA ALA A 146 -3.18 31.66 3.55
C ALA A 146 -2.38 32.94 3.27
N ALA A 147 -1.33 33.21 4.05
CA ALA A 147 -0.52 34.42 3.95
C ALA A 147 0.59 34.32 2.88
N TYR A 148 1.23 33.16 2.75
CA TYR A 148 2.48 33.01 2.00
C TYR A 148 2.37 32.10 0.77
N SER A 149 1.37 31.19 0.70
CA SER A 149 1.29 30.25 -0.43
C SER A 149 0.92 30.97 -1.72
N VAL A 150 1.73 30.75 -2.77
CA VAL A 150 1.43 31.22 -4.14
C VAL A 150 0.44 30.31 -4.86
N ASP A 151 0.24 29.08 -4.36
CA ASP A 151 -0.85 28.22 -4.79
C ASP A 151 -2.14 28.62 -4.06
N SER A 152 -3.14 29.09 -4.82
CA SER A 152 -4.41 29.58 -4.29
C SER A 152 -5.31 28.49 -3.71
N THR A 153 -5.13 27.23 -4.14
CA THR A 153 -5.85 26.09 -3.57
C THR A 153 -5.29 25.78 -2.19
N LEU A 154 -3.96 25.69 -2.06
CA LEU A 154 -3.28 25.51 -0.78
C LEU A 154 -3.55 26.69 0.16
N ALA A 155 -3.50 27.93 -0.33
CA ALA A 155 -3.83 29.11 0.46
C ALA A 155 -5.28 29.06 0.97
N GLY A 156 -6.23 28.60 0.14
CA GLY A 156 -7.65 28.54 0.47
C GLY A 156 -8.06 27.38 1.38
N ASN A 157 -7.26 26.32 1.47
CA ASN A 157 -7.58 25.13 2.26
C ASN A 157 -6.68 24.94 3.49
N GLY A 158 -5.88 25.94 3.85
CA GLY A 158 -4.98 25.87 5.01
C GLY A 158 -3.72 25.02 4.77
N GLY A 159 -3.29 24.91 3.51
CA GLY A 159 -2.09 24.22 3.08
C GLY A 159 -2.24 22.71 2.97
N VAL A 160 -3.46 22.17 2.97
CA VAL A 160 -3.69 20.72 2.94
C VAL A 160 -3.43 20.18 1.54
N VAL A 161 -2.53 19.21 1.43
CA VAL A 161 -2.28 18.50 0.18
C VAL A 161 -3.30 17.38 0.05
N THR A 162 -4.22 17.52 -0.90
CA THR A 162 -5.23 16.50 -1.19
C THR A 162 -4.82 15.64 -2.38
N VAL A 163 -5.07 14.33 -2.27
CA VAL A 163 -4.86 13.38 -3.37
C VAL A 163 -6.15 12.59 -3.55
N GLN A 164 -6.74 12.65 -4.75
CA GLN A 164 -8.01 11.98 -5.06
C GLN A 164 -9.13 12.31 -4.04
N ASP A 165 -9.25 13.60 -3.68
CA ASP A 165 -10.23 14.11 -2.70
C ASP A 165 -10.05 13.59 -1.25
N ALA A 166 -8.90 12.99 -0.93
CA ALA A 166 -8.52 12.61 0.43
C ALA A 166 -7.37 13.47 0.96
N ASP A 167 -7.44 13.84 2.24
CA ASP A 167 -6.41 14.62 2.95
C ASP A 167 -5.16 13.80 3.29
N CYS A 168 -5.28 12.48 3.25
CA CYS A 168 -4.19 11.55 3.50
C CYS A 168 -4.23 10.41 2.48
N ALA A 169 -3.07 10.04 1.94
CA ALA A 169 -2.96 8.97 0.96
C ALA A 169 -1.72 8.11 1.22
N GLY A 170 -1.66 6.93 0.58
CA GLY A 170 -0.45 6.11 0.64
C GLY A 170 0.75 6.80 -0.03
N PRO A 171 2.00 6.53 0.40
CA PRO A 171 3.21 7.12 -0.18
C PRO A 171 3.30 7.01 -1.72
N GLU A 172 2.75 5.94 -2.28
CA GLU A 172 2.68 5.68 -3.72
C GLU A 172 1.81 6.68 -4.49
N SER A 173 0.96 7.42 -3.80
CA SER A 173 0.08 8.42 -4.40
C SER A 173 0.74 9.79 -4.55
N TYR A 174 1.94 9.98 -3.98
CA TYR A 174 2.72 11.23 -4.03
C TYR A 174 3.86 11.17 -5.04
N ASN A 175 4.44 12.34 -5.34
CA ASN A 175 5.62 12.43 -6.20
C ASN A 175 6.82 11.68 -5.55
N GLN A 176 7.53 10.86 -6.33
CA GLN A 176 8.66 10.06 -5.82
C GLN A 176 9.82 10.89 -5.27
N GLN A 177 10.10 12.06 -5.87
CA GLN A 177 11.14 12.96 -5.37
C GLN A 177 10.73 13.54 -4.01
N LEU A 178 9.48 14.00 -3.89
CA LEU A 178 8.94 14.49 -2.61
C LEU A 178 9.06 13.41 -1.52
N MET A 179 8.76 12.16 -1.85
CA MET A 179 8.90 11.06 -0.90
C MET A 179 10.34 10.78 -0.51
N ALA A 180 11.29 10.90 -1.43
CA ALA A 180 12.71 10.80 -1.12
C ALA A 180 13.18 11.95 -0.20
N ASP A 181 12.68 13.17 -0.42
CA ASP A 181 13.01 14.33 0.40
C ASP A 181 12.44 14.21 1.81
N ILE A 182 11.19 13.74 1.95
CA ILE A 182 10.58 13.44 3.25
C ILE A 182 11.41 12.40 4.00
N ALA A 183 11.79 11.31 3.34
CA ALA A 183 12.61 10.27 3.96
C ALA A 183 14.00 10.76 4.36
N ALA A 184 14.57 11.71 3.62
CA ALA A 184 15.88 12.30 3.93
C ALA A 184 15.81 13.35 5.05
N ALA A 185 14.72 14.13 5.11
CA ALA A 185 14.46 15.09 6.17
C ALA A 185 14.06 14.41 7.49
N ASP A 186 13.44 13.23 7.40
CA ASP A 186 12.96 12.42 8.53
C ASP A 186 12.15 13.24 9.56
N PRO A 187 11.14 14.03 9.13
CA PRO A 187 10.42 14.94 10.02
C PRO A 187 9.50 14.17 10.98
N GLU A 188 9.41 14.62 12.22
CA GLU A 188 8.36 14.15 13.13
C GLU A 188 7.00 14.77 12.78
N ILE A 189 5.90 14.17 13.27
CA ILE A 189 4.55 14.73 13.07
C ILE A 189 4.49 16.11 13.74
N GLY A 190 4.04 17.10 12.97
CA GLY A 190 3.93 18.49 13.39
C GLY A 190 5.17 19.31 13.07
N GLU A 191 6.32 18.69 12.78
CA GLU A 191 7.54 19.40 12.40
C GLU A 191 7.48 19.95 10.99
N TYR A 192 8.20 21.05 10.80
CA TYR A 192 8.32 21.73 9.52
C TYR A 192 9.64 21.38 8.87
N PHE A 193 9.62 21.16 7.57
CA PHE A 193 10.82 20.98 6.77
C PHE A 193 10.66 21.70 5.43
N THR A 194 11.78 21.93 4.76
CA THR A 194 11.77 22.57 3.45
C THR A 194 12.20 21.59 2.37
N THR A 195 11.59 21.71 1.20
CA THR A 195 12.02 20.98 0.01
C THR A 195 11.75 21.80 -1.25
N LYS A 196 12.15 21.28 -2.41
CA LYS A 196 11.88 21.85 -3.71
C LYS A 196 11.07 20.89 -4.57
N LEU A 197 10.05 21.42 -5.23
CA LEU A 197 9.31 20.68 -6.26
C LEU A 197 9.32 21.48 -7.56
N GLY A 198 10.23 21.09 -8.47
CA GLY A 198 10.51 21.88 -9.67
C GLY A 198 11.15 23.22 -9.29
N ASP A 199 10.52 24.32 -9.69
CA ASP A 199 11.01 25.69 -9.44
C ASP A 199 10.43 26.31 -8.15
N PHE A 200 9.57 25.58 -7.44
CA PHE A 200 8.94 26.07 -6.21
C PHE A 200 9.71 25.63 -4.97
N ASP A 201 9.95 26.58 -4.08
CA ASP A 201 10.33 26.30 -2.70
C ASP A 201 9.07 25.92 -1.91
N LEU A 202 9.15 24.84 -1.15
CA LEU A 202 8.05 24.35 -0.33
C LEU A 202 8.44 24.38 1.14
N VAL A 203 7.56 24.94 1.97
CA VAL A 203 7.55 24.68 3.41
C VAL A 203 6.48 23.61 3.67
N MET A 204 6.91 22.48 4.21
CA MET A 204 6.11 21.28 4.36
C MET A 204 5.88 20.96 5.84
N GLN A 205 4.79 20.24 6.13
CA GLN A 205 4.50 19.69 7.44
C GLN A 205 3.97 18.26 7.30
N LEU A 206 4.47 17.32 8.11
CA LEU A 206 3.81 16.03 8.32
C LEU A 206 2.69 16.21 9.35
N ARG A 207 1.46 15.84 9.00
CA ARG A 207 0.26 16.10 9.82
C ARG A 207 -0.29 14.86 10.49
#